data_AF-A0A0E3RQV3-F1
#
_entry.id   AF-A0A0E3RQV3-F1
#
_cell.length_a   1.000
_cell.length_b   1.000
_cell.length_c   1.000
_cell.angle_alpha   90.00
_cell.angle_beta   90.00
_cell.angle_gamma   90.00
#
_symmetry.space_group_name_H-M   'P 1'
#
loop_
_entity.id
_entity.type
_entity.pdbx_description
1 polymer ?
#
loop_
_entity_poly.entity_id
_entity_poly.type
_entity_poly.pdbx_seq_one_letter_code
_entity_poly.pdbx_strand_id
1 'polypeptide(L)'
;MGVLRDCTHRELTDEEVRKIADTYHAWRGETVESGKYEDMPGFFKAAILEELKNDYIPTPGRCVGFEEAEEDDEEFNEKWRC
;
A
#
# COMPACT_ATOMS: atom_id res chain seq x y z
N MET A 1 -3.63 2.54 5.72
CA MET A 1 -2.96 3.85 5.81
C MET A 1 -3.98 4.97 5.74
N GLY A 2 -3.65 6.09 6.36
CA GLY A 2 -4.43 7.31 6.38
C GLY A 2 -5.42 7.37 7.53
N VAL A 3 -5.44 8.50 8.22
CA VAL A 3 -6.40 8.85 9.27
C VAL A 3 -7.60 9.57 8.65
N LEU A 4 -8.82 9.22 9.08
CA LEU A 4 -10.02 9.92 8.64
C LEU A 4 -10.04 11.32 9.24
N ARG A 5 -9.97 12.34 8.38
CA ARG A 5 -10.12 13.75 8.77
C ARG A 5 -11.61 14.14 8.79
N ASP A 6 -12.38 13.57 7.87
CA ASP A 6 -13.83 13.61 7.82
C ASP A 6 -14.36 12.32 7.18
N CYS A 7 -15.68 12.19 7.00
CA CYS A 7 -16.31 10.98 6.48
C CYS A 7 -15.86 10.61 5.04
N THR A 8 -15.17 11.50 4.33
CA THR A 8 -14.71 11.28 2.96
C THR A 8 -13.20 11.47 2.76
N HIS A 9 -12.54 12.31 3.57
CA HIS A 9 -11.11 12.56 3.42
C HIS A 9 -10.27 11.75 4.41
N ARG A 10 -9.27 11.05 3.86
CA ARG A 10 -8.17 10.45 4.64
C ARG A 10 -6.90 11.23 4.40
N GLU A 11 -6.23 11.63 5.48
CA GLU A 11 -4.94 12.29 5.44
C GLU A 11 -3.86 11.29 5.82
N LEU A 12 -2.73 11.32 5.11
CA LEU A 12 -1.56 10.54 5.49
C LEU A 12 -0.81 11.26 6.60
N THR A 13 -0.38 10.52 7.61
CA THR A 13 0.48 11.08 8.65
C THR A 13 1.92 11.24 8.12
N ASP A 14 2.71 12.10 8.75
CA ASP A 14 4.13 12.27 8.39
C ASP A 14 4.91 10.95 8.49
N GLU A 15 4.54 10.07 9.42
CA GLU A 15 5.11 8.73 9.58
C GLU A 15 4.80 7.83 8.39
N GLU A 16 3.57 7.85 7.89
CA GLU A 16 3.15 7.09 6.72
C GLU A 16 3.81 7.61 5.45
N VAL A 17 3.91 8.93 5.30
CA VAL A 17 4.63 9.57 4.19
C VAL A 17 6.11 9.17 4.22
N ARG A 18 6.74 9.20 5.39
CA ARG A 18 8.13 8.77 5.55
C ARG A 18 8.29 7.29 5.20
N LYS A 19 7.39 6.41 5.67
CA LYS A 19 7.40 4.98 5.33
C LYS A 19 7.34 4.75 3.81
N ILE A 20 6.49 5.48 3.09
CA ILE A 20 6.38 5.38 1.63
C ILE A 20 7.68 5.87 0.96
N ALA A 21 8.21 7.02 1.38
CA ALA A 21 9.44 7.59 0.83
C ALA A 21 10.63 6.65 1.04
N ASP A 22 10.79 6.14 2.25
CA ASP A 22 11.87 5.22 2.61
C ASP A 22 11.80 3.93 1.80
N THR A 23 10.60 3.38 1.59
CA THR A 23 10.41 2.17 0.77
C THR A 23 10.83 2.41 -0.68
N TYR A 24 10.50 3.58 -1.23
CA TYR A 24 10.91 3.96 -2.59
C TYR A 24 12.44 4.15 -2.71
N HIS A 25 13.06 4.84 -1.74
CA HIS A 25 14.51 5.05 -1.72
C HIS A 25 15.28 3.74 -1.50
N ALA A 26 14.78 2.84 -0.64
CA ALA A 26 15.32 1.49 -0.48
C ALA A 26 15.29 0.71 -1.79
N TRP A 27 14.17 0.76 -2.52
CA TRP A 27 14.01 0.09 -3.82
C TRP A 27 15.00 0.63 -4.86
N ARG A 28 15.26 1.94 -4.84
CA ARG A 28 16.26 2.61 -5.69
C ARG A 28 17.70 2.21 -5.37
N GLY A 29 17.94 1.52 -4.25
CA GLY A 29 19.27 1.14 -3.78
C GLY A 29 20.00 2.24 -3.03
N GLU A 30 19.29 3.26 -2.56
CA GLU A 30 19.83 4.28 -1.67
C GLU A 30 19.98 3.70 -0.25
N THR A 31 20.99 4.17 0.49
CA THR A 31 21.18 3.77 1.88
C THR A 31 20.19 4.53 2.76
N VAL A 32 19.03 3.93 2.98
CA VAL A 32 18.04 4.41 3.96
C VAL A 32 18.19 3.70 5.30
N GLU A 33 17.81 4.39 6.36
CA GLU A 33 17.88 3.90 7.74
C GLU A 33 17.06 2.60 7.93
N SER A 34 16.02 2.42 7.11
CA SER A 34 15.07 1.32 7.08
C SER A 34 15.63 0.01 6.50
N GLY A 35 16.86 0.02 5.96
CA GLY A 35 17.54 -1.19 5.48
C GLY A 35 17.36 -1.48 4.00
N LYS A 36 17.47 -2.77 3.62
CA LYS A 36 17.32 -3.23 2.24
C LYS A 36 15.85 -3.37 1.87
N TYR A 37 15.54 -3.10 0.61
CA TYR A 37 14.22 -3.26 0.04
C TYR A 37 13.75 -4.73 0.03
N GLU A 38 12.50 -4.94 0.42
CA GLU A 38 11.78 -6.22 0.32
C GLU A 38 10.35 -5.99 -0.20
N ASP A 39 9.84 -6.88 -1.05
CA ASP A 39 8.47 -6.82 -1.56
C ASP A 39 7.46 -7.13 -0.44
N MET A 40 6.48 -6.24 -0.23
CA MET A 40 5.40 -6.40 0.73
C MET A 40 4.04 -6.53 0.02
N PRO A 41 3.35 -7.68 0.15
CA PRO A 41 2.02 -7.86 -0.43
C PRO A 41 1.04 -6.84 0.15
N GLY A 42 0.13 -6.32 -0.67
CA GLY A 42 -0.81 -5.26 -0.28
C GLY A 42 -0.22 -3.84 -0.14
N PHE A 43 1.11 -3.66 -0.13
CA PHE A 43 1.76 -2.36 0.05
C PHE A 43 2.67 -1.95 -1.12
N PHE A 44 3.73 -2.70 -1.41
CA PHE A 44 4.70 -2.34 -2.43
C PHE A 44 5.34 -3.59 -3.03
N LYS A 45 5.32 -3.70 -4.37
CA LYS A 45 5.98 -4.78 -5.11
C LYS A 45 6.66 -4.24 -6.37
N ALA A 46 7.89 -4.66 -6.61
CA ALA A 46 8.59 -4.41 -7.86
C ALA A 46 8.14 -5.44 -8.91
N ALA A 47 7.20 -5.05 -9.78
CA ALA A 47 6.76 -5.92 -10.88
C ALA A 47 7.75 -5.90 -12.05
N ILE A 48 8.08 -7.07 -12.58
CA ILE A 48 8.90 -7.18 -13.81
C ILE A 48 8.02 -7.16 -15.06
N LEU A 49 8.61 -6.77 -16.20
CA LEU A 49 7.88 -6.63 -17.47
C LEU A 49 7.13 -7.90 -17.90
N GLU A 50 7.63 -9.08 -17.53
CA GLU A 50 6.99 -10.36 -17.84
C GLU A 50 5.68 -10.59 -17.09
N GLU A 51 5.56 -10.08 -15.86
CA GLU A 51 4.32 -10.14 -15.09
C GLU A 51 3.25 -9.21 -15.67
N LEU A 52 3.67 -8.18 -16.42
CA LEU A 52 2.80 -7.18 -17.05
C LEU A 52 2.28 -7.60 -18.44
N LYS A 53 2.57 -8.81 -18.92
CA LYS A 53 2.14 -9.29 -20.26
C LYS A 53 0.61 -9.34 -20.44
N ASN A 54 -0.16 -9.37 -19.35
CA ASN A 54 -1.62 -9.29 -19.38
C ASN A 54 -2.07 -7.83 -19.55
N ASP A 55 -2.05 -7.36 -20.81
CA ASP A 55 -2.52 -6.04 -21.27
C ASP A 55 -1.69 -4.81 -20.86
N TYR A 56 -0.49 -5.01 -20.28
CA TYR A 56 0.40 -3.92 -19.86
C TYR A 56 -0.28 -2.89 -18.96
N ILE A 57 -1.19 -3.33 -18.09
CA ILE A 57 -1.91 -2.45 -17.16
C ILE A 57 -1.16 -2.45 -15.82
N PRO A 58 -0.35 -1.41 -15.49
CA PRO A 58 0.40 -1.33 -14.24
C PRO A 58 -0.50 -0.83 -13.10
N THR A 59 -1.65 -1.47 -12.89
CA THR A 59 -2.51 -1.11 -11.76
C THR A 59 -1.94 -1.72 -10.47
N PRO A 60 -1.68 -0.91 -9.43
CA PRO A 60 -1.06 -1.40 -8.19
C PRO A 60 -1.77 -2.61 -7.59
N GLY A 61 -3.11 -2.61 -7.58
CA GLY A 61 -3.90 -3.74 -7.04
C GLY A 61 -3.71 -5.07 -7.80
N ARG A 62 -3.27 -5.05 -9.05
CA ARG A 62 -2.98 -6.28 -9.81
C ARG A 62 -1.58 -6.81 -9.54
N CYS A 63 -0.63 -5.92 -9.26
CA CYS A 63 0.78 -6.25 -9.08
C CYS A 63 1.10 -6.59 -7.62
N VAL A 64 0.57 -5.82 -6.68
CA VAL A 64 0.95 -5.85 -5.26
C VAL A 64 0.21 -6.94 -4.48
N GLY A 65 -0.81 -7.57 -5.07
CA GLY A 65 -1.65 -8.56 -4.38
C GLY A 65 -2.47 -7.92 -3.25
N PHE A 66 -3.08 -8.76 -2.42
CA PHE A 66 -3.78 -8.32 -1.21
C PHE A 66 -3.00 -8.84 0.00
N GLU A 67 -2.81 -7.98 1.00
CA GLU A 67 -2.48 -8.44 2.35
C GLU A 67 -3.65 -9.33 2.82
N GLU A 68 -3.40 -10.46 3.50
CA GLU A 68 -4.48 -11.27 4.09
C GLU A 68 -5.30 -10.36 5.00
N ALA A 69 -6.52 -10.02 4.58
CA ALA A 69 -7.43 -9.28 5.42
C ALA A 69 -7.85 -10.19 6.57
N GLU A 70 -7.66 -9.75 7.81
CA GLU A 70 -8.48 -10.28 8.91
C GLU A 70 -9.95 -10.09 8.49
N GLU A 71 -10.74 -11.16 8.52
CA GLU A 71 -12.17 -11.09 8.25
C GLU A 71 -12.80 -10.10 9.23
N ASP A 72 -13.11 -8.89 8.76
CA ASP A 72 -13.85 -7.87 9.49
C ASP A 72 -15.32 -8.34 9.56
N ASP A 73 -15.65 -9.16 10.57
CA ASP A 73 -16.99 -9.71 10.87
C ASP A 73 -18.02 -8.62 11.28
N GLU A 74 -17.74 -7.33 11.10
CA GLU A 74 -18.66 -6.25 11.45
C GLU A 74 -19.64 -5.95 10.31
N GLU A 75 -20.95 -6.00 10.63
CA GLU A 75 -21.99 -5.65 9.68
C GLU A 75 -21.80 -4.22 9.15
N PHE A 76 -21.71 -4.09 7.82
CA PHE A 76 -21.53 -2.84 7.07
C PHE A 76 -22.39 -1.68 7.62
N ASN A 77 -23.59 -1.98 8.13
CA ASN A 77 -24.53 -1.01 8.62
C ASN A 77 -24.09 -0.34 9.94
N GLU A 78 -23.31 -1.00 10.80
CA GLU A 78 -22.88 -0.44 12.08
C GLU A 78 -21.74 0.59 11.90
N LYS A 79 -20.91 0.40 10.86
CA LYS A 79 -19.77 1.25 10.49
C LYS A 79 -20.16 2.60 9.87
N TRP A 80 -21.37 2.72 9.32
CA TRP A 80 -21.84 3.91 8.57
C TRP A 80 -23.10 4.56 9.16
N ARG A 81 -23.39 4.38 10.45
CA ARG A 81 -24.46 5.13 11.13
C ARG A 81 -24.01 6.56 11.41
N CYS A 82 -24.67 7.51 10.75
CA CYS A 82 -24.67 8.93 11.11
C CYS A 82 -25.33 9.19 12.46
#